data_AF-A0A1F6T4K1-F1
#
_entry.id   AF-A0A1F6T4K1-F1
#
_cell.length_a   1.000
_cell.length_b   1.000
_cell.length_c   1.000
_cell.angle_alpha   90.00
_cell.angle_beta   90.00
_cell.angle_gamma   90.00
#
_symmetry.space_group_name_H-M   'P 1'
#
loop_
_entity.id
_entity.type
_entity.pdbx_description
1 polymer ?
#
loop_
_entity_poly.entity_id
_entity_poly.type
_entity_poly.pdbx_seq_one_letter_code
_entity_poly.pdbx_strand_id
1 'polypeptide(L)' 'MSKQHRVKFVHEGKYVAEVDVELLVDETEWSPYLSVEDAYKLDDVREALRRERRKGSRNLFHFGI' A
#
# COMPACT_ATOMS: atom_id res chain seq x y z
N MET A 1 -1.75 8.06 -21.22
CA MET A 1 -1.57 7.43 -19.89
C MET A 1 -0.15 7.67 -19.43
N SER A 2 0.03 8.19 -18.21
CA SER A 2 1.33 8.39 -17.57
C SER A 2 1.37 7.67 -16.22
N LYS A 3 2.57 7.39 -15.72
CA LYS A 3 2.80 6.67 -14.46
C LYS A 3 3.34 7.64 -13.41
N GLN A 4 2.79 7.59 -12.20
CA GLN A 4 3.24 8.40 -11.07
C GLN A 4 3.51 7.52 -9.86
N HIS A 5 4.73 7.58 -9.32
CA HIS A 5 5.08 6.94 -8.06
C HIS A 5 4.49 7.71 -6.88
N ARG A 6 3.89 6.99 -5.94
CA ARG A 6 3.33 7.57 -4.72
C ARG A 6 3.50 6.61 -3.55
N VAL A 7 3.83 7.15 -2.38
CA VAL A 7 3.81 6.41 -1.13
C VAL A 7 2.37 6.36 -0.59
N LYS A 8 1.89 5.17 -0.25
CA LYS A 8 0.64 4.92 0.47
C LYS A 8 0.94 4.38 1.85
N PHE A 9 0.15 4.82 2.83
CA PHE A 9 0.25 4.34 4.21
C PHE A 9 -0.88 3.34 4.47
N VAL A 10 -0.53 2.13 4.90
CA VAL A 10 -1.48 1.09 5.31
C VAL A 10 -1.48 1.02 6.83
N HIS A 11 -2.64 1.23 7.45
CA HIS A 11 -2.80 1.25 8.90
C HIS A 11 -3.58 0.03 9.39
N GLU A 12 -3.05 -0.68 10.39
CA GLU A 12 -3.75 -1.75 11.11
C GLU A 12 -3.57 -1.56 12.63
N GLY A 13 -4.53 -0.86 13.25
CA GLY A 13 -4.43 -0.47 14.67
C GLY A 13 -3.27 0.51 14.90
N LYS A 14 -2.28 0.11 15.70
CA LYS A 14 -1.08 0.92 15.99
C LYS A 14 0.07 0.71 15.00
N TYR A 15 -0.10 -0.18 14.03
CA TYR A 15 0.92 -0.50 13.03
C TYR A 15 0.65 0.28 11.76
N VAL A 16 1.73 0.80 11.16
CA VAL A 16 1.71 1.46 9.85
C VAL A 16 2.82 0.87 8.97
N ALA A 17 2.51 0.68 7.70
CA ALA A 17 3.48 0.38 6.67
C ALA A 17 3.42 1.43 5.56
N GLU A 18 4.60 1.80 5.07
CA GLU A 18 4.78 2.58 3.86
C GLU A 18 4.90 1.63 2.68
N VAL A 19 4.14 1.91 1.63
CA VAL A 19 4.13 1.12 0.40
C VAL A 19 4.24 2.05 -0.79
N ASP A 20 5.33 1.91 -1.55
CA ASP A 20 5.45 2.54 -2.86
C ASP A 20 4.52 1.85 -3.86
N VAL A 21 3.70 2.65 -4.54
CA VAL A 21 2.78 2.19 -5.58
C VAL A 21 2.91 3.04 -6.83
N GLU A 22 2.51 2.49 -7.96
CA GLU A 22 2.41 3.21 -9.22
C GLU A 22 0.94 3.54 -9.52
N LEU A 23 0.69 4.82 -9.76
CA LEU A 23 -0.60 5.32 -10.18
C LEU A 23 -0.60 5.56 -11.69
N LEU A 24 -1.65 5.08 -12.34
CA LEU A 24 -1.93 5.30 -13.76
C LEU A 24 -2.79 6.54 -13.89
N VAL A 25 -2.24 7.57 -14.54
CA VAL A 25 -2.90 8.85 -14.78
C VAL A 25 -3.29 8.94 -16.26
N ASP A 26 -4.52 9.37 -16.49
CA ASP A 26 -5.11 9.64 -17.80
C ASP A 26 -6.02 10.88 -17.72
N GLU A 27 -6.66 11.23 -18.83
CA GLU A 27 -7.46 12.45 -18.95
C GLU A 27 -8.90 12.27 -18.46
N THR A 28 -9.21 11.13 -17.83
CA THR A 28 -10.55 10.83 -17.36
C THR A 28 -10.83 11.49 -16.01
N GLU A 29 -12.10 11.73 -15.70
CA GLU A 29 -12.53 12.38 -14.45
C GLU A 29 -12.23 11.53 -13.19
N TRP A 30 -12.00 10.23 -13.36
CA TRP A 30 -11.76 9.27 -12.27
C TRP A 30 -10.28 8.93 -12.07
N SER A 31 -9.39 9.60 -12.81
CA SER A 31 -7.95 9.52 -12.59
C SER A 31 -7.54 10.13 -11.24
N PRO A 32 -6.52 9.60 -10.54
CA PRO A 32 -5.65 8.49 -10.93
C PRO A 32 -6.14 7.11 -10.48
N TYR A 33 -5.76 6.07 -11.23
CA TYR A 33 -6.04 4.66 -10.92
C TYR A 33 -4.84 3.97 -10.28
N LEU A 34 -5.11 2.97 -9.44
CA LEU A 34 -4.09 2.05 -8.95
C LEU A 34 -3.96 0.89 -9.94
N SER A 35 -2.72 0.44 -10.19
CA SER A 35 -2.52 -0.80 -10.94
C SER A 35 -3.13 -1.99 -10.17
N VAL A 36 -3.58 -3.03 -10.89
CA VAL A 36 -4.12 -4.24 -10.25
C VAL A 36 -3.05 -4.91 -9.37
N GLU A 37 -1.80 -4.89 -9.81
CA GLU A 37 -0.66 -5.43 -9.07
C GLU A 37 -0.43 -4.66 -7.76
N ASP A 38 -0.43 -3.33 -7.80
CA ASP A 38 -0.28 -2.52 -6.59
C ASP A 38 -1.49 -2.64 -5.65
N ALA A 39 -2.69 -2.89 -6.18
CA ALA A 39 -3.86 -3.19 -5.37
C ALA A 39 -3.63 -4.47 -4.54
N TYR A 40 -3.13 -5.53 -5.18
CA TYR A 40 -2.77 -6.77 -4.48
C TYR A 40 -1.64 -6.56 -3.47
N LYS A 41 -0.62 -5.76 -3.83
CA LYS A 41 0.48 -5.41 -2.91
C LYS A 41 -0.04 -4.75 -1.63
N LEU A 42 -0.98 -3.82 -1.74
CA LEU A 42 -1.59 -3.16 -0.57
C LEU A 42 -2.38 -4.15 0.29
N ASP A 43 -3.12 -5.08 -0.32
CA ASP A 43 -3.87 -6.12 0.39
C ASP A 43 -2.94 -7.08 1.13
N ASP A 44 -1.82 -7.49 0.52
CA ASP A 44 -0.82 -8.34 1.14
C ASP A 44 -0.16 -7.66 2.34
N VAL A 45 0.21 -6.39 2.21
CA VAL A 45 0.76 -5.59 3.31
C VAL A 45 -0.25 -5.46 4.44
N ARG A 46 -1.53 -5.22 4.12
CA ARG A 46 -2.60 -5.14 5.12
C ARG A 46 -2.74 -6.44 5.90
N GLU A 47 -2.77 -7.58 5.22
CA GLU A 47 -2.87 -8.89 5.87
C GLU A 47 -1.61 -9.22 6.69
N ALA A 48 -0.42 -8.84 6.23
CA ALA A 48 0.81 -8.97 7.00
C ALA A 48 0.74 -8.17 8.31
N LEU A 49 0.36 -6.89 8.25
CA LEU A 49 0.20 -6.04 9.42
C LEU A 49 -0.86 -6.59 10.39
N ARG A 50 -1.99 -7.08 9.87
CA ARG A 50 -3.05 -7.69 10.67
C ARG A 50 -2.57 -8.94 11.41
N ARG A 51 -1.77 -9.78 10.77
CA ARG A 51 -1.15 -10.96 11.39
C ARG A 51 -0.17 -10.57 12.49
N GLU A 52 0.66 -9.56 12.27
CA GLU A 52 1.62 -9.07 13.25
C GLU A 52 0.93 -8.41 14.45
N ARG A 53 -0.18 -7.69 14.22
CA ARG A 53 -1.05 -7.20 15.31
C ARG A 53 -1.52 -8.34 16.20
N ARG A 54 -1.94 -9.47 15.62
CA ARG A 54 -2.39 -10.65 16.39
C ARG A 54 -1.24 -11.29 17.17
N LYS A 55 -0.01 -11.25 16.65
CA LYS A 55 1.19 -11.74 17.34
C LYS A 55 1.68 -10.80 18.45
N GLY A 56 1.25 -9.54 18.48
CA GLY A 56 1.66 -8.55 19.48
C GLY A 56 3.07 -7.96 19.27
N SER A 57 3.69 -8.21 18.11
CA SER A 57 5.06 -7.75 17.78
C SER A 57 5.08 -6.26 17.44
N ARG A 58 5.92 -5.48 18.12
CA ARG A 58 5.99 -4.01 18.01
C ARG A 58 6.98 -3.56 16.92
N ASN A 59 6.77 -3.93 15.65
CA ASN A 59 7.67 -3.52 14.55
C ASN A 59 7.00 -2.57 13.56
N LEU A 60 7.75 -1.56 13.12
CA LEU A 60 7.44 -0.74 11.95
C LEU A 60 7.90 -1.53 10.72
N PHE A 61 6.98 -1.89 9.82
CA PHE A 61 7.31 -2.63 8.61
C PHE A 61 7.50 -1.64 7.47
N HIS A 62 8.75 -1.46 7.05
CA HIS A 62 9.05 -0.79 5.78
C HIS A 62 9.07 -1.86 4.69
N PHE A 63 8.02 -1.93 3.87
CA PHE A 63 7.97 -2.80 2.70
C PHE A 63 8.58 -2.06 1.51
N GLY A 64 9.89 -1.85 1.58
CA GLY A 64 10.70 -1.45 0.42
C GLY A 64 11.06 -2.70 -0.39
N ILE A 65 10.66 -2.74 -1.65
CA ILE A 65 11.21 -3.65 -2.66
C ILE A 65 12.08 -2.80 -3.57
#